data_AF-A0A3D1VQ42-F1
#
_entry.id   AF-A0A3D1VQ42-F1
#
_cell.length_a   1.000
_cell.length_b   1.000
_cell.length_c   1.000
_cell.angle_alpha   90.00
_cell.angle_beta   90.00
_cell.angle_gamma   90.00
#
_symmetry.space_group_name_H-M   'P 1'
#
loop_
_entity.id
_entity.type
_entity.pdbx_description
1 polymer ?
#
loop_
_entity_poly.entity_id
_entity_poly.type
_entity_poly.pdbx_seq_one_letter_code
_entity_poly.pdbx_strand_id
1 'polypeptide(L)'
;ILIQRSRLIAGLTHLTLLIAPLALWAVFLILLLRIEQLISIPDLPPIFFEPAVQSCLRVLLCITSLGLIAVIYRIFSRDLMAASKELCVTLVLLFTSAGHLGFPILEPMKNFKDWGSETRPITKDRAVFFWRTVRGGALLYTQQSMPEIHETDRALQISSGNFLVAMASDWASVTSQPSGSGLLSAFTAVTEVPSGSDRILLLQRK
;
A
#
# COMPACT_ATOMS: atom_id res chain seq x y z
N ILE A 1 5.53 13.80 -44.56
CA ILE A 1 5.88 14.11 -43.14
C ILE A 1 4.80 13.61 -42.16
N LEU A 2 3.53 14.02 -42.26
CA LEU A 2 2.45 13.58 -41.34
C LEU A 2 2.18 12.06 -41.33
N ILE A 3 2.17 11.42 -42.51
CA ILE A 3 1.92 9.96 -42.66
C ILE A 3 3.07 9.13 -42.07
N GLN A 4 4.31 9.59 -42.20
CA GLN A 4 5.48 8.92 -41.58
C GLN A 4 5.45 9.04 -40.06
N ARG A 5 5.08 10.21 -39.51
CA ARG A 5 4.90 10.40 -38.06
C ARG A 5 3.83 9.48 -37.48
N SER A 6 2.67 9.35 -38.15
CA SER A 6 1.59 8.46 -37.70
C SER A 6 2.02 6.98 -37.66
N ARG A 7 2.75 6.51 -38.68
CA ARG A 7 3.29 5.14 -38.71
C ARG A 7 4.37 4.90 -37.65
N LEU A 8 5.21 5.90 -37.39
CA LEU A 8 6.22 5.84 -36.33
C LEU A 8 5.56 5.72 -34.95
N ILE A 9 4.55 6.54 -34.66
CA ILE A 9 3.81 6.50 -33.38
C ILE A 9 3.14 5.14 -33.20
N ALA A 10 2.43 4.64 -34.21
CA ALA A 10 1.78 3.32 -34.15
C ALA A 10 2.79 2.18 -33.94
N GLY A 11 3.94 2.25 -34.62
CA GLY A 11 5.04 1.29 -34.43
C GLY A 11 5.62 1.33 -33.03
N LEU A 12 5.84 2.53 -32.47
CA LEU A 12 6.34 2.71 -31.11
C LEU A 12 5.33 2.18 -30.08
N THR A 13 4.05 2.48 -30.25
CA THR A 13 2.97 1.97 -29.39
C THR A 13 2.89 0.45 -29.42
N HIS A 14 2.99 -0.17 -30.60
CA HIS A 14 3.04 -1.63 -30.72
C HIS A 14 4.23 -2.22 -29.95
N LEU A 15 5.41 -1.60 -30.09
CA LEU A 15 6.63 -2.05 -29.42
C LEU A 15 6.49 -1.93 -27.90
N THR A 16 6.00 -0.80 -27.39
CA THR A 16 5.80 -0.58 -25.95
C THR A 16 4.78 -1.56 -25.36
N LEU A 17 3.65 -1.77 -26.05
CA LEU A 17 2.61 -2.71 -25.61
C LEU A 17 3.11 -4.16 -25.57
N LEU A 18 4.10 -4.50 -26.40
CA LEU A 18 4.70 -5.84 -26.37
C LEU A 18 5.77 -5.96 -25.26
N ILE A 19 6.70 -5.01 -25.20
CA ILE A 19 7.87 -5.09 -24.30
C ILE A 19 7.48 -4.94 -22.83
N ALA A 20 6.58 -4.00 -22.50
CA ALA A 20 6.25 -3.69 -21.11
C ALA A 20 5.69 -4.90 -20.32
N PRO A 21 4.66 -5.63 -20.81
CA PRO A 21 4.14 -6.79 -20.08
C PRO A 21 5.13 -7.98 -20.11
N LEU A 22 5.93 -8.13 -21.17
CA LEU A 22 6.98 -9.17 -21.25
C LEU A 22 8.09 -8.94 -20.22
N ALA A 23 8.54 -7.70 -20.07
CA ALA A 23 9.55 -7.33 -19.08
C ALA A 23 9.04 -7.55 -17.66
N LEU A 24 7.80 -7.13 -17.36
CA LEU A 24 7.17 -7.37 -16.05
C LEU A 24 7.04 -8.87 -15.77
N TRP A 25 6.54 -9.64 -16.73
CA TRP A 25 6.42 -11.09 -16.60
C TRP A 25 7.77 -11.76 -16.36
N ALA A 26 8.80 -11.39 -17.12
CA ALA A 26 10.15 -11.93 -16.96
C ALA A 26 10.74 -11.62 -15.57
N VAL A 27 10.52 -10.42 -15.05
CA VAL A 27 10.96 -10.04 -13.70
C VAL A 27 10.32 -10.94 -12.64
N PHE A 28 8.98 -11.12 -12.66
CA PHE A 28 8.33 -12.00 -11.69
C PHE A 28 8.74 -13.46 -11.85
N LEU A 29 8.97 -13.92 -13.08
CA LEU A 29 9.44 -15.27 -13.36
C LEU A 29 10.86 -15.48 -12.77
N ILE A 30 11.77 -14.53 -12.97
CA ILE A 30 13.15 -14.58 -12.44
C ILE A 30 13.12 -14.63 -10.91
N LEU A 31 12.34 -13.74 -10.28
CA LEU A 31 12.17 -13.68 -8.82
C LEU A 31 11.59 -14.97 -8.23
N LEU A 32 10.65 -15.61 -8.96
CA LEU A 32 9.97 -16.82 -8.51
C LEU A 32 10.78 -18.10 -8.75
N LEU A 33 11.42 -18.21 -9.92
CA LEU A 33 12.27 -19.35 -10.29
C LEU A 33 13.65 -19.32 -9.62
N ARG A 34 13.96 -18.26 -8.87
CA ARG A 34 15.26 -18.08 -8.20
C ARG A 34 16.42 -18.17 -9.20
N ILE A 35 16.21 -17.63 -10.41
CA ILE A 35 17.24 -17.58 -11.47
C ILE A 35 18.42 -16.67 -11.05
N GLU A 36 18.38 -16.05 -9.88
CA GLU A 36 19.51 -15.37 -9.24
C GLU A 36 20.70 -16.28 -8.91
N GLN A 37 20.52 -17.62 -8.90
CA GLN A 37 21.66 -18.53 -8.93
C GLN A 37 22.41 -18.51 -10.29
N LEU A 38 21.80 -17.97 -11.34
CA LEU A 38 22.35 -17.85 -12.70
C LEU A 38 22.83 -16.42 -13.02
N ILE A 39 22.29 -15.41 -12.33
CA ILE A 39 22.69 -14.01 -12.43
C ILE A 39 22.92 -13.55 -10.99
N SER A 40 24.19 -13.45 -10.56
CA SER A 40 24.53 -12.89 -9.25
C SER A 40 24.00 -11.46 -9.17
N ILE A 41 22.83 -11.28 -8.58
CA ILE A 41 22.35 -10.01 -8.09
C ILE A 41 22.77 -10.00 -6.61
N PRO A 42 23.93 -9.41 -6.26
CA PRO A 42 24.27 -9.23 -4.87
C PRO A 42 23.18 -8.38 -4.21
N ASP A 43 22.78 -8.77 -3.00
CA ASP A 43 21.89 -8.02 -2.11
C ASP A 43 20.37 -8.08 -2.37
N LEU A 44 19.82 -9.22 -2.83
CA LEU A 44 18.38 -9.43 -2.60
C LEU A 44 18.11 -9.69 -1.12
N PRO A 45 17.22 -8.91 -0.47
CA PRO A 45 16.94 -9.09 0.93
C PRO A 45 16.32 -10.46 1.19
N PRO A 46 16.66 -11.12 2.31
CA PRO A 46 16.23 -12.49 2.61
C PRO A 46 14.71 -12.66 2.70
N ILE A 47 13.97 -11.56 2.79
CA ILE A 47 12.51 -11.49 2.78
C ILE A 47 11.89 -12.15 1.54
N PHE A 48 12.57 -12.12 0.38
CA PHE A 48 12.08 -12.76 -0.84
C PHE A 48 12.01 -14.29 -0.75
N PHE A 49 12.63 -14.89 0.26
CA PHE A 49 12.60 -16.34 0.50
C PHE A 49 11.44 -16.77 1.41
N GLU A 50 10.66 -15.84 1.96
CA GLU A 50 9.53 -16.18 2.83
C GLU A 50 8.37 -16.82 2.04
N PRO A 51 7.70 -17.84 2.60
CA PRO A 51 6.55 -18.51 1.95
C PRO A 51 5.43 -17.55 1.56
N ALA A 52 5.23 -16.49 2.34
CA ALA A 52 4.25 -15.45 2.07
C ALA A 52 4.64 -14.62 0.83
N VAL A 53 5.91 -14.19 0.72
CA VAL A 53 6.41 -13.47 -0.47
C VAL A 53 6.32 -14.35 -1.70
N GLN A 54 6.68 -15.63 -1.60
CA GLN A 54 6.57 -16.59 -2.70
C GLN A 54 5.12 -16.78 -3.18
N SER A 55 4.17 -16.80 -2.25
CA SER A 55 2.74 -16.85 -2.58
C SER A 55 2.26 -15.58 -3.27
N CYS A 56 2.72 -14.41 -2.80
CA CYS A 56 2.46 -13.12 -3.44
C CYS A 56 3.02 -13.07 -4.87
N LEU A 57 4.29 -13.47 -5.06
CA LEU A 57 4.93 -13.53 -6.38
C LEU A 57 4.19 -14.45 -7.34
N ARG A 58 3.64 -15.59 -6.89
CA ARG A 58 2.79 -16.46 -7.72
C ARG A 58 1.53 -15.76 -8.20
N VAL A 59 0.85 -15.01 -7.32
CA VAL A 59 -0.35 -14.24 -7.69
C VAL A 59 0.00 -13.16 -8.72
N LEU A 60 1.08 -12.41 -8.50
CA LEU A 60 1.54 -11.38 -9.44
C LEU A 60 1.97 -11.98 -10.79
N LEU A 61 2.62 -13.14 -10.78
CA LEU A 61 2.97 -13.88 -11.99
C LEU A 61 1.73 -14.35 -12.76
N CYS A 62 0.69 -14.83 -12.07
CA CYS A 62 -0.57 -15.20 -12.71
C CYS A 62 -1.25 -13.99 -13.37
N ILE A 63 -1.33 -12.85 -12.66
CA ILE A 63 -1.92 -11.61 -13.19
C ILE A 63 -1.15 -11.14 -14.42
N THR A 64 0.18 -11.08 -14.35
CA THR A 64 1.01 -10.67 -15.50
C THR A 64 0.93 -11.64 -16.66
N SER A 65 0.84 -12.95 -16.41
CA SER A 65 0.71 -13.96 -17.46
C SER A 65 -0.62 -13.80 -18.22
N LEU A 66 -1.74 -13.66 -17.49
CA LEU A 66 -3.05 -13.45 -18.10
C LEU A 66 -3.11 -12.12 -18.87
N GLY A 67 -2.58 -11.05 -18.27
CA GLY A 67 -2.49 -9.75 -18.92
C GLY A 67 -1.63 -9.76 -20.18
N LEU A 68 -0.49 -10.44 -20.15
CA LEU A 68 0.37 -10.62 -21.32
C LEU A 68 -0.36 -11.37 -22.43
N ILE A 69 -1.05 -12.47 -22.12
CA ILE A 69 -1.85 -13.23 -23.10
C ILE A 69 -2.92 -12.34 -23.72
N ALA A 70 -3.65 -11.57 -22.91
CA ALA A 70 -4.70 -10.66 -23.38
C ALA A 70 -4.14 -9.55 -24.30
N VAL A 71 -3.04 -8.90 -23.90
CA VAL A 71 -2.38 -7.86 -24.70
C VAL A 71 -1.86 -8.43 -26.02
N ILE A 72 -1.19 -9.59 -25.99
CA ILE A 72 -0.69 -10.29 -27.18
C ILE A 72 -1.86 -10.62 -28.12
N TYR A 73 -2.94 -11.21 -27.60
CA TYR A 73 -4.12 -11.55 -28.41
C TYR A 73 -4.71 -10.33 -29.12
N ARG A 74 -4.82 -9.19 -28.43
CA ARG A 74 -5.33 -7.94 -29.02
C ARG A 74 -4.37 -7.33 -30.04
N ILE A 75 -3.06 -7.41 -29.79
CA ILE A 75 -2.01 -7.01 -30.75
C ILE A 75 -2.11 -7.83 -32.03
N PHE A 76 -2.23 -9.16 -31.94
CA PHE A 76 -2.39 -10.04 -33.11
C PHE A 76 -3.71 -9.82 -33.84
N SER A 77 -4.76 -9.45 -33.11
CA SER A 77 -6.05 -9.04 -33.67
C SER A 77 -6.04 -7.63 -34.28
N ARG A 78 -4.89 -6.93 -34.26
CA ARG A 78 -4.69 -5.55 -34.74
C ARG A 78 -5.56 -4.49 -34.03
N ASP A 79 -6.03 -4.78 -32.82
CA ASP A 79 -6.81 -3.84 -31.99
C ASP A 79 -5.92 -3.21 -30.91
N LEU A 80 -5.18 -2.17 -31.31
CA LEU A 80 -4.26 -1.43 -30.45
C LEU A 80 -4.96 -0.73 -29.28
N MET A 81 -6.20 -0.30 -29.47
CA MET A 81 -6.98 0.38 -28.43
C MET A 81 -7.38 -0.62 -27.34
N ALA A 82 -7.87 -1.80 -27.73
CA ALA A 82 -8.14 -2.87 -26.77
C ALA A 82 -6.87 -3.35 -26.07
N ALA A 83 -5.76 -3.55 -26.81
CA ALA A 83 -4.48 -3.94 -26.22
C ALA A 83 -4.01 -2.96 -25.13
N SER A 84 -4.19 -1.66 -25.36
CA SER A 84 -3.85 -0.63 -24.37
C SER A 84 -4.74 -0.72 -23.12
N LYS A 85 -6.04 -0.98 -23.28
CA LYS A 85 -6.97 -1.16 -22.15
C LYS A 85 -6.63 -2.40 -21.32
N GLU A 86 -6.34 -3.52 -21.97
CA GLU A 86 -5.94 -4.75 -21.29
C GLU A 86 -4.64 -4.54 -20.48
N LEU A 87 -3.67 -3.80 -21.04
CA LEU A 87 -2.45 -3.44 -20.31
C LEU A 87 -2.78 -2.57 -19.08
N CYS A 88 -3.63 -1.56 -19.23
CA CYS A 88 -4.06 -0.73 -18.10
C CYS A 88 -4.74 -1.55 -16.99
N VAL A 89 -5.68 -2.43 -17.35
CA VAL A 89 -6.37 -3.31 -16.38
C VAL A 89 -5.36 -4.22 -15.67
N THR A 90 -4.44 -4.81 -16.42
CA THR A 90 -3.37 -5.65 -15.87
C THR A 90 -2.53 -4.89 -14.86
N LEU A 91 -2.10 -3.67 -15.19
CA LEU A 91 -1.31 -2.83 -14.29
C LEU A 91 -2.10 -2.46 -13.02
N VAL A 92 -3.37 -2.08 -13.15
CA VAL A 92 -4.23 -1.77 -11.99
C VAL A 92 -4.36 -2.97 -11.06
N LEU A 93 -4.64 -4.16 -11.61
CA LEU A 93 -4.72 -5.39 -10.84
C LEU A 93 -3.38 -5.69 -10.16
N LEU A 94 -2.27 -5.53 -10.87
CA LEU A 94 -0.93 -5.77 -10.36
C LEU A 94 -0.60 -4.85 -9.19
N PHE A 95 -0.79 -3.54 -9.33
CA PHE A 95 -0.53 -2.57 -8.27
C PHE A 95 -1.46 -2.79 -7.06
N THR A 96 -2.73 -3.10 -7.31
CA THR A 96 -3.69 -3.37 -6.23
C THR A 96 -3.34 -4.65 -5.47
N SER A 97 -3.02 -5.74 -6.17
CA SER A 97 -2.63 -7.01 -5.56
C SER A 97 -1.27 -6.92 -4.87
N ALA A 98 -0.29 -6.25 -5.47
CA ALA A 98 1.02 -6.02 -4.85
C ALA A 98 0.90 -5.16 -3.58
N GLY A 99 0.06 -4.12 -3.61
CA GLY A 99 -0.24 -3.32 -2.42
C GLY A 99 -0.95 -4.12 -1.33
N HIS A 100 -1.97 -4.91 -1.71
CA HIS A 100 -2.77 -5.67 -0.74
C HIS A 100 -2.02 -6.86 -0.13
N LEU A 101 -1.25 -7.58 -0.95
CA LEU A 101 -0.55 -8.81 -0.54
C LEU A 101 0.89 -8.54 -0.15
N GLY A 102 1.61 -7.68 -0.86
CA GLY A 102 3.03 -7.43 -0.66
C GLY A 102 3.34 -6.48 0.50
N PHE A 103 2.52 -5.44 0.70
CA PHE A 103 2.77 -4.45 1.76
C PHE A 103 2.79 -5.06 3.17
N PRO A 104 1.85 -5.95 3.56
CA PRO A 104 1.90 -6.60 4.87
C PRO A 104 3.09 -7.54 5.05
N ILE A 105 3.68 -8.05 3.96
CA ILE A 105 4.82 -8.96 4.02
C ILE A 105 6.13 -8.20 4.09
N LEU A 106 6.27 -7.12 3.30
CA LEU A 106 7.48 -6.30 3.26
C LEU A 106 7.64 -5.42 4.48
N GLU A 107 6.51 -4.99 5.06
CA GLU A 107 6.49 -4.20 6.29
C GLU A 107 5.56 -4.88 7.32
N PRO A 108 5.94 -6.05 7.86
CA PRO A 108 5.10 -6.79 8.82
C PRO A 108 4.87 -5.98 10.10
N MET A 109 5.82 -5.10 10.43
CA MET A 109 5.71 -4.14 11.52
C MET A 109 4.79 -2.97 11.19
N LYS A 110 4.40 -2.69 9.93
CA LYS A 110 3.37 -1.68 9.55
C LYS A 110 2.08 -2.36 9.11
N ASN A 111 1.78 -3.50 9.73
CA ASN A 111 0.56 -4.23 9.42
C ASN A 111 -0.64 -3.60 10.14
N PHE A 112 -1.19 -2.54 9.55
CA PHE A 112 -2.43 -1.90 9.99
C PHE A 112 -3.63 -2.86 10.07
N LYS A 113 -3.54 -4.06 9.48
CA LYS A 113 -4.53 -5.13 9.61
C LYS A 113 -4.54 -5.72 11.02
N ASP A 114 -3.38 -5.98 11.61
CA ASP A 114 -3.25 -6.54 12.96
C ASP A 114 -3.70 -5.49 13.97
N TRP A 115 -3.26 -4.24 13.80
CA TRP A 115 -3.77 -3.09 14.55
C TRP A 115 -5.30 -2.98 14.46
N GLY A 116 -5.87 -3.10 13.26
CA GLY A 116 -7.32 -3.11 13.06
C GLY A 116 -8.02 -4.26 13.79
N SER A 117 -7.41 -5.45 13.85
CA SER A 117 -7.97 -6.60 14.56
C SER A 117 -7.94 -6.43 16.08
N GLU A 118 -6.89 -5.81 16.62
CA GLU A 118 -6.72 -5.56 18.06
C GLU A 118 -7.57 -4.39 18.55
N THR A 119 -7.69 -3.32 17.75
CA THR A 119 -8.38 -2.08 18.14
C THR A 119 -9.87 -2.09 17.81
N ARG A 120 -10.33 -2.90 16.85
CA ARG A 120 -11.77 -2.95 16.48
C ARG A 120 -12.68 -3.37 17.63
N PRO A 121 -12.36 -4.37 18.47
CA PRO A 121 -13.17 -4.69 19.65
C PRO A 121 -13.30 -3.52 20.63
N ILE A 122 -12.28 -2.67 20.73
CA ILE A 122 -12.19 -1.54 21.66
C ILE A 122 -12.94 -0.31 21.13
N THR A 123 -12.81 -0.06 19.83
CA THR A 123 -13.35 1.12 19.14
C THR A 123 -14.76 0.93 18.59
N LYS A 124 -15.33 -0.27 18.73
CA LYS A 124 -16.67 -0.59 18.25
C LYS A 124 -17.69 0.40 18.83
N ASP A 125 -18.50 1.00 17.96
CA ASP A 125 -19.54 1.99 18.29
C ASP A 125 -19.02 3.33 18.85
N ARG A 126 -17.73 3.63 18.68
CA ARG A 126 -17.09 4.90 19.10
C ARG A 126 -16.50 5.63 17.91
N ALA A 127 -16.52 6.96 17.98
CA ALA A 127 -15.87 7.77 16.95
C ALA A 127 -14.35 7.67 17.11
N VAL A 128 -13.64 7.53 15.97
CA VAL A 128 -12.20 7.43 15.93
C VAL A 128 -11.66 8.49 14.98
N PHE A 129 -10.68 9.26 15.44
CA PHE A 129 -10.08 10.39 14.73
C PHE A 129 -8.60 10.14 14.48
N PHE A 130 -8.02 10.71 13.42
CA PHE A 130 -6.58 10.71 13.20
C PHE A 130 -5.93 12.00 13.71
N TRP A 131 -4.89 11.87 14.51
CA TRP A 131 -4.02 12.99 14.87
C TRP A 131 -2.97 13.19 13.79
N ARG A 132 -3.21 14.18 12.93
CA ARG A 132 -2.39 14.49 11.75
C ARG A 132 -2.22 13.25 10.85
N THR A 133 -1.57 13.43 9.71
CA THR A 133 -1.63 12.41 8.67
C THR A 133 -0.74 11.26 9.09
N VAL A 134 -1.34 10.18 9.61
CA VAL A 134 -0.69 8.88 9.65
C VAL A 134 -0.34 8.57 8.20
N ARG A 135 0.93 8.75 7.83
CA ARG A 135 1.39 8.70 6.44
C ARG A 135 0.99 7.35 5.82
N GLY A 136 -0.11 7.34 5.07
CA GLY A 136 -0.34 6.48 3.93
C GLY A 136 -1.07 5.13 4.09
N GLY A 137 -1.65 4.76 5.24
CA GLY A 137 -2.22 3.39 5.35
C GLY A 137 -3.43 3.15 6.26
N ALA A 138 -3.65 3.95 7.30
CA ALA A 138 -4.58 3.57 8.37
C ALA A 138 -6.08 3.55 7.96
N LEU A 139 -6.45 4.31 6.93
CA LEU A 139 -7.83 4.41 6.42
C LEU A 139 -8.31 3.10 5.75
N LEU A 140 -7.38 2.27 5.25
CA LEU A 140 -7.68 1.06 4.48
C LEU A 140 -8.14 -0.14 5.33
N TYR A 141 -7.88 -0.15 6.64
CA TYR A 141 -7.97 -1.40 7.42
C TYR A 141 -9.04 -1.40 8.51
N THR A 142 -9.60 -0.24 8.84
CA THR A 142 -10.60 -0.12 9.93
C THR A 142 -12.04 -0.17 9.46
N GLN A 143 -12.29 -0.06 8.16
CA GLN A 143 -13.65 -0.06 7.56
C GLN A 143 -14.60 1.01 8.12
N GLN A 144 -14.07 2.03 8.80
CA GLN A 144 -14.81 3.17 9.33
C GLN A 144 -14.17 4.48 8.88
N SER A 145 -14.98 5.50 8.63
CA SER A 145 -14.49 6.83 8.30
C SER A 145 -13.82 7.44 9.54
N MET A 146 -12.56 7.83 9.40
CA MET A 146 -11.77 8.42 10.48
C MET A 146 -11.34 9.82 10.05
N PRO A 147 -12.02 10.88 10.52
CA PRO A 147 -11.67 12.24 10.16
C PRO A 147 -10.34 12.65 10.80
N GLU A 148 -9.58 13.44 10.05
CA GLU A 148 -8.27 13.92 10.46
C GLU A 148 -8.36 15.23 11.25
N ILE A 149 -7.57 15.33 12.31
CA ILE A 149 -7.46 16.49 13.20
C ILE A 149 -6.01 16.95 13.23
N HIS A 150 -5.80 18.23 12.94
CA HIS A 150 -4.45 18.82 12.87
C HIS A 150 -4.13 19.75 14.06
N GLU A 151 -5.16 20.17 14.79
CA GLU A 151 -5.12 21.22 15.82
C GLU A 151 -5.43 20.64 17.21
N THR A 152 -4.71 21.14 18.23
CA THR A 152 -4.89 20.73 19.64
C THR A 152 -6.31 21.01 20.13
N ASP A 153 -6.85 22.18 19.81
CA ASP A 153 -8.17 22.60 20.30
C ASP A 153 -9.29 21.73 19.74
N ARG A 154 -9.17 21.34 18.47
CA ARG A 154 -10.07 20.38 17.81
C ARG A 154 -9.99 18.99 18.46
N ALA A 155 -8.79 18.53 18.81
CA ALA A 155 -8.64 17.24 19.50
C ALA A 155 -9.28 17.28 20.90
N LEU A 156 -9.20 18.40 21.62
CA LEU A 156 -9.82 18.55 22.94
C LEU A 156 -11.36 18.57 22.91
N GLN A 157 -11.95 18.89 21.76
CA GLN A 157 -13.41 18.85 21.52
C GLN A 157 -13.97 17.44 21.29
N ILE A 158 -13.11 16.43 21.13
CA ILE A 158 -13.54 15.02 21.05
C ILE A 158 -14.30 14.67 22.34
N SER A 159 -15.47 14.04 22.21
CA SER A 159 -16.28 13.61 23.36
C SER A 159 -15.59 12.49 24.14
N SER A 160 -15.79 12.46 25.46
CA SER A 160 -15.26 11.39 26.32
C SER A 160 -15.67 9.99 25.82
N GLY A 161 -14.74 9.04 25.92
CA GLY A 161 -14.90 7.67 25.43
C GLY A 161 -14.64 7.45 23.94
N ASN A 162 -14.46 8.52 23.15
CA ASN A 162 -14.00 8.43 21.76
C ASN A 162 -12.47 8.39 21.66
N PHE A 163 -11.96 8.07 20.48
CA PHE A 163 -10.56 7.75 20.29
C PHE A 163 -9.85 8.67 19.31
N LEU A 164 -8.57 8.89 19.55
CA LEU A 164 -7.63 9.55 18.68
C LEU A 164 -6.48 8.58 18.36
N VAL A 165 -6.10 8.48 17.10
CA VAL A 165 -5.04 7.60 16.63
C VAL A 165 -3.87 8.46 16.19
N ALA A 166 -2.69 8.23 16.75
CA ALA A 166 -1.51 9.04 16.49
C ALA A 166 -0.27 8.15 16.30
N MET A 167 0.69 8.61 15.50
CA MET A 167 2.05 8.07 15.57
C MET A 167 2.68 8.51 16.90
N ALA A 168 3.41 7.63 17.57
CA ALA A 168 3.99 7.90 18.88
C ALA A 168 5.00 9.04 18.82
N SER A 169 5.80 9.12 17.75
CA SER A 169 6.71 10.24 17.50
C SER A 169 5.98 11.58 17.36
N ASP A 170 4.90 11.62 16.58
CA ASP A 170 4.09 12.83 16.38
C ASP A 170 3.38 13.26 17.66
N TRP A 171 2.87 12.28 18.43
CA TRP A 171 2.23 12.53 19.71
C TRP A 171 3.22 13.06 20.75
N ALA A 172 4.39 12.45 20.87
CA ALA A 172 5.46 12.93 21.76
C ALA A 172 5.92 14.34 21.36
N SER A 173 6.06 14.60 20.05
CA SER A 173 6.42 15.91 19.54
C SER A 173 5.43 17.00 19.97
N VAL A 174 4.12 16.80 19.79
CA VAL A 174 3.13 17.82 20.18
C VAL A 174 3.03 17.98 21.70
N THR A 175 3.01 16.87 22.44
CA THR A 175 2.82 16.89 23.90
C THR A 175 4.02 17.43 24.66
N SER A 176 5.22 17.38 24.06
CA SER A 176 6.43 18.01 24.61
C SER A 176 6.41 19.54 24.58
N GLN A 177 5.50 20.14 23.80
CA GLN A 177 5.35 21.59 23.71
C GLN A 177 4.35 22.11 24.76
N PRO A 178 4.53 23.34 25.30
CA PRO A 178 3.60 23.91 26.27
C PRO A 178 2.14 23.94 25.79
N SER A 179 1.93 24.21 24.49
CA SER A 179 0.65 24.20 23.81
C SER A 179 -0.04 22.82 23.76
N GLY A 180 0.73 21.74 23.84
CA GLY A 180 0.23 20.36 23.82
C GLY A 180 0.01 19.75 25.21
N SER A 181 0.36 20.44 26.29
CA SER A 181 0.25 19.93 27.67
C SER A 181 -1.18 19.52 28.04
N GLY A 182 -2.19 20.23 27.53
CA GLY A 182 -3.61 19.91 27.72
C GLY A 182 -4.03 18.58 27.08
N LEU A 183 -3.28 18.07 26.09
CA LEU A 183 -3.58 16.78 25.47
C LEU A 183 -3.20 15.60 26.40
N LEU A 184 -2.10 15.71 27.16
CA LEU A 184 -1.69 14.66 28.10
C LEU A 184 -2.69 14.48 29.26
N SER A 185 -3.32 15.58 29.69
CA SER A 185 -4.36 15.51 30.72
C SER A 185 -5.66 14.97 30.15
N ALA A 186 -6.00 15.27 28.90
CA ALA A 186 -7.26 14.89 28.25
C ALA A 186 -7.30 13.46 27.70
N PHE A 187 -6.16 12.88 27.33
CA PHE A 187 -6.10 11.55 26.68
C PHE A 187 -5.32 10.52 27.50
N THR A 188 -5.66 9.25 27.33
CA THR A 188 -4.94 8.10 27.89
C THR A 188 -4.61 7.13 26.76
N ALA A 189 -3.37 6.62 26.69
CA ALA A 189 -3.02 5.55 25.77
C ALA A 189 -3.66 4.23 26.23
N VAL A 190 -4.49 3.63 25.37
CA VAL A 190 -5.18 2.36 25.62
C VAL A 190 -4.42 1.20 25.01
N THR A 191 -3.79 1.42 23.87
CA THR A 191 -3.03 0.40 23.15
C THR A 191 -1.92 1.06 22.35
N GLU A 192 -0.76 0.40 22.29
CA GLU A 192 0.34 0.77 21.42
C GLU A 192 0.67 -0.42 20.53
N VAL A 193 0.76 -0.19 19.22
CA VAL A 193 1.10 -1.25 18.26
C VAL A 193 2.32 -0.81 17.46
N PRO A 194 3.33 -1.67 17.29
CA PRO A 194 4.45 -1.41 16.41
C PRO A 194 3.99 -1.01 14.99
N SER A 195 4.65 -0.01 14.40
CA SER A 195 4.41 0.53 13.06
C SER A 195 5.74 0.85 12.37
N GLY A 196 6.49 -0.19 11.99
CA GLY A 196 7.78 -0.07 11.33
C GLY A 196 8.85 0.46 12.28
N SER A 197 9.37 1.67 12.01
CA SER A 197 10.34 2.34 12.89
C SER A 197 9.69 3.15 14.02
N ASP A 198 8.36 3.12 14.13
CA ASP A 198 7.60 3.89 15.11
C ASP A 198 6.46 3.05 15.70
N ARG A 199 5.59 3.64 16.53
CA ARG A 199 4.42 2.98 17.14
C ARG A 199 3.15 3.77 16.79
N ILE A 200 2.04 3.08 16.59
CA ILE A 200 0.71 3.69 16.52
C ILE A 200 0.09 3.61 17.92
N LEU A 201 -0.37 4.75 18.41
CA LEU A 201 -1.07 4.90 19.67
C LEU A 201 -2.58 4.96 19.41
N LEU A 202 -3.34 4.18 20.18
CA LEU A 202 -4.78 4.38 20.36
C LEU A 202 -5.00 5.15 21.66
N LEU A 203 -5.44 6.39 21.55
CA LEU A 203 -5.61 7.32 22.67
C LEU A 203 -7.10 7.49 22.94
N GLN A 204 -7.57 7.20 24.15
CA GLN A 204 -8.95 7.43 24.55
C GLN A 204 -9.08 8.79 25.24
N ARG A 205 -10.11 9.54 24.87
CA ARG A 205 -10.50 10.76 25.57
C ARG A 205 -11.08 10.40 26.94
N LYS A 206 -10.48 10.91 28.02
CA LYS A 206 -11.01 10.82 29.39
C LYS A 206 -12.34 11.56 29.50
#